data_AF-A0A958DAQ6-F1
#
_entry.id   AF-A0A958DAQ6-F1
#
_cell.length_a   1.000
_cell.length_b   1.000
_cell.length_c   1.000
_cell.angle_alpha   90.00
_cell.angle_beta   90.00
_cell.angle_gamma   90.00
#
_symmetry.space_group_name_H-M   'P 1'
#
loop_
_entity.id
_entity.type
_entity.pdbx_description
1 polymer ?
#
loop_
_entity_poly.entity_id
_entity_poly.type
_entity_poly.pdbx_seq_one_letter_code
_entity_poly.pdbx_strand_id
1 'polypeptide(L)' 'MNKTRKTIRFLDLFAGAGGLSEGFIRAGFTPVAHVEADEAACFSLKTRVAYHWLKNSGKLDNYEDYLFGRITRQELYNL' A
#
# COMPACT_ATOMS: atom_id res chain seq x y z
N MET A 1 16.35 1.02 29.26
CA MET A 1 16.04 -0.20 28.49
C MET A 1 14.98 0.12 27.44
N ASN A 2 15.38 0.24 26.17
CA ASN A 2 14.41 0.36 25.08
C ASN A 2 13.82 -1.02 24.81
N LYS A 3 12.59 -1.28 25.29
CA LYS A 3 11.80 -2.43 24.82
C LYS A 3 11.55 -2.21 23.34
N THR A 4 12.17 -3.04 22.49
CA THR A 4 11.83 -3.12 21.07
C THR A 4 10.33 -3.43 20.97
N ARG A 5 9.52 -2.46 20.54
CA ARG A 5 8.07 -2.67 20.35
C ARG A 5 7.91 -3.73 19.27
N LYS A 6 7.31 -4.87 19.63
CA LYS A 6 6.99 -5.94 18.68
C LYS A 6 5.89 -5.43 17.74
N THR A 7 6.23 -5.27 16.47
CA THR A 7 5.25 -4.90 15.44
C THR A 7 4.34 -6.09 15.14
N ILE A 8 3.02 -5.89 15.25
CA ILE A 8 2.04 -6.93 14.94
C ILE A 8 1.86 -6.96 13.42
N ARG A 9 1.86 -8.16 12.85
CA ARG A 9 1.69 -8.39 11.42
C ARG A 9 0.32 -8.98 11.11
N PHE A 10 -0.22 -8.70 9.93
CA PHE A 10 -1.53 -9.23 9.53
C PHE A 10 -1.58 -9.66 8.07
N LEU A 11 -2.54 -10.53 7.76
CA LEU A 11 -2.94 -10.94 6.43
C LEU A 11 -4.37 -10.45 6.22
N ASP A 12 -4.61 -9.66 5.16
CA ASP A 12 -5.96 -9.18 4.84
C ASP A 12 -6.58 -10.08 3.79
N LEU A 13 -7.65 -10.77 4.16
CA LEU A 13 -8.41 -11.68 3.29
C LEU A 13 -9.73 -11.02 2.92
N PHE A 14 -10.12 -11.10 1.66
CA PHE A 14 -11.28 -10.35 1.13
C PHE A 14 -11.06 -8.84 1.32
N ALA A 15 -9.85 -8.40 0.97
CA ALA A 15 -9.35 -7.08 1.31
C ALA A 15 -10.15 -5.93 0.67
N GLY A 16 -10.94 -6.22 -0.38
CA GLY A 16 -11.61 -5.22 -1.19
C GLY A 16 -10.61 -4.17 -1.66
N ALA A 17 -10.97 -2.89 -1.62
CA ALA A 17 -10.05 -1.80 -1.96
C ALA A 17 -9.01 -1.46 -0.84
N GLY A 18 -8.98 -2.23 0.25
CA GLY A 18 -7.97 -2.12 1.33
C GLY A 18 -8.27 -1.12 2.45
N GLY A 19 -9.54 -0.79 2.69
CA GLY A 19 -9.93 0.18 3.73
C GLY A 19 -9.55 -0.26 5.15
N LEU A 20 -9.83 -1.51 5.51
CA LEU A 20 -9.45 -2.09 6.80
C LEU A 20 -7.93 -2.16 6.96
N SER A 21 -7.24 -2.65 5.91
CA SER A 21 -5.78 -2.65 5.81
C SER A 21 -5.16 -1.28 6.09
N GLU A 22 -5.67 -0.22 5.47
CA GLU A 22 -5.17 1.14 5.69
C GLU A 22 -5.36 1.59 7.16
N GLY A 23 -6.49 1.23 7.77
CA GLY A 23 -6.72 1.45 9.19
C GLY A 23 -5.65 0.78 10.07
N PHE A 24 -5.31 -0.47 9.77
CA PHE A 24 -4.29 -1.23 10.52
C PHE A 24 -2.89 -0.67 10.30
N ILE A 25 -2.53 -0.30 9.06
CA ILE A 25 -1.26 0.37 8.75
C ILE A 25 -1.12 1.65 9.56
N ARG A 26 -2.15 2.51 9.57
CA ARG A 26 -2.17 3.76 10.35
C ARG A 26 -2.08 3.54 11.86
N ALA A 27 -2.58 2.41 12.36
CA ALA A 27 -2.46 2.00 13.75
C ALA A 27 -1.10 1.39 14.11
N GLY A 28 -0.16 1.28 13.15
CA GLY A 28 1.20 0.78 13.37
C GLY A 28 1.38 -0.73 13.17
N PHE A 29 0.41 -1.40 12.54
CA PHE A 29 0.50 -2.81 12.16
C PHE A 29 1.18 -2.94 10.78
N THR A 30 1.85 -4.07 10.54
CA THR A 30 2.53 -4.33 9.25
C THR A 30 1.78 -5.37 8.42
N PRO A 31 1.31 -5.03 7.21
CA PRO A 31 0.70 -6.01 6.31
C PRO A 31 1.74 -7.01 5.83
N VAL A 32 1.35 -8.28 5.71
CA VAL A 32 2.13 -9.33 5.06
C VAL A 32 1.69 -9.52 3.62
N ALA A 33 0.37 -9.60 3.39
CA ALA A 33 -0.24 -9.65 2.08
C ALA A 33 -1.71 -9.21 2.13
N HIS A 34 -2.27 -8.91 0.95
CA HIS A 34 -3.69 -8.66 0.73
C HIS A 34 -4.17 -9.70 -0.29
N VAL A 35 -5.31 -10.35 -0.03
CA VAL A 35 -5.92 -11.33 -0.92
C VAL A 35 -7.32 -10.84 -1.31
N GLU A 36 -7.53 -10.65 -2.60
CA GLU A 36 -8.77 -10.16 -3.19
C GLU A 36 -8.98 -10.82 -4.57
N ALA A 37 -10.23 -11.10 -4.92
CA ALA A 37 -10.61 -11.73 -6.18
C ALA A 37 -11.06 -10.71 -7.24
N ASP A 38 -11.67 -9.60 -6.81
CA ASP A 38 -12.08 -8.54 -7.73
C ASP A 38 -10.88 -7.77 -8.29
N GLU A 39 -10.79 -7.69 -9.62
CA GLU A 39 -9.64 -7.11 -10.30
C GLU A 39 -9.53 -5.58 -10.07
N ALA A 40 -10.65 -4.87 -10.02
CA ALA A 40 -10.65 -3.43 -9.78
C ALA A 40 -10.20 -3.08 -8.35
N ALA A 41 -10.63 -3.88 -7.37
CA ALA A 41 -10.17 -3.82 -6.00
C ALA A 41 -8.68 -4.17 -5.88
N CYS A 42 -8.20 -5.19 -6.61
CA CYS A 42 -6.77 -5.52 -6.71
C CYS A 42 -5.93 -4.36 -7.24
N PHE A 43 -6.38 -3.65 -8.27
CA PHE A 43 -5.68 -2.45 -8.75
C PHE A 43 -5.66 -1.33 -7.71
N SER A 44 -6.75 -1.16 -6.96
CA SER A 44 -6.80 -0.19 -5.85
C SER A 44 -5.80 -0.53 -4.75
N LEU A 45 -5.71 -1.81 -4.36
CA LEU A 45 -4.73 -2.32 -3.41
C LEU A 45 -3.31 -2.11 -3.91
N LYS A 46 -3.01 -2.51 -5.14
CA LYS A 46 -1.65 -2.41 -5.71
C LYS A 46 -1.16 -0.97 -5.79
N THR A 47 -2.02 -0.03 -6.21
CA THR A 47 -1.70 1.41 -6.23
C THR A 47 -1.46 1.96 -4.83
N ARG A 48 -2.22 1.51 -3.83
CA ARG A 48 -2.02 1.89 -2.42
C ARG A 48 -0.72 1.34 -1.86
N VAL A 49 -0.35 0.10 -2.19
CA VAL A 49 0.95 -0.48 -1.80
C VAL A 49 2.09 0.30 -2.45
N ALA A 50 1.96 0.67 -3.73
CA ALA A 50 2.94 1.52 -4.42
C ALA A 50 3.10 2.87 -3.73
N TYR A 51 2.01 3.52 -3.31
CA TYR A 51 2.06 4.75 -2.52
C TYR A 51 2.87 4.59 -1.23
N HIS A 52 2.58 3.57 -0.42
CA HIS A 52 3.31 3.34 0.84
C HIS A 52 4.79 3.01 0.60
N TRP A 53 5.11 2.25 -0.45
CA TRP A 53 6.49 1.94 -0.82
C TRP A 53 7.27 3.20 -1.24
N LEU A 54 6.69 4.03 -2.11
CA LEU A 54 7.28 5.30 -2.57
C LEU A 54 7.45 6.28 -1.39
N LYS A 55 6.43 6.39 -0.53
CA LYS A 55 6.49 7.21 0.68
C LYS A 55 7.65 6.82 1.59
N ASN A 56 7.77 5.53 1.88
CA ASN A 56 8.84 5.00 2.75
C ASN A 56 10.23 5.11 2.09
N SER A 57 10.28 5.19 0.76
CA SER A 57 11.51 5.36 -0.01
C SER A 57 11.88 6.83 -0.29
N GLY A 58 11.07 7.79 0.17
CA GLY A 58 11.29 9.22 -0.11
C GLY A 58 11.10 9.60 -1.59
N LYS A 59 10.29 8.86 -2.34
CA LYS A 59 10.06 9.03 -3.79
C LYS A 59 8.60 9.40 -4.11
N LEU A 60 7.97 10.24 -3.27
CA LEU A 60 6.56 10.60 -3.47
C LEU A 60 6.29 11.35 -4.77
N ASP A 61 7.28 12.06 -5.31
CA ASP A 61 7.17 12.77 -6.60
C ASP A 61 6.70 11.84 -7.73
N ASN A 62 7.15 10.58 -7.75
CA ASN A 62 6.68 9.58 -8.72
C ASN A 62 5.18 9.27 -8.58
N TYR A 63 4.66 9.28 -7.35
CA TYR A 63 3.24 9.08 -7.11
C TYR A 63 2.44 10.33 -7.49
N GLU A 64 2.99 11.53 -7.26
CA GLU A 64 2.41 12.78 -7.72
C GLU A 64 2.34 12.84 -9.25
N ASP A 65 3.39 12.40 -9.95
CA ASP A 65 3.40 12.28 -11.40
C ASP A 65 2.27 11.35 -11.90
N TYR A 66 2.01 10.25 -11.20
CA TYR A 66 0.86 9.39 -11.48
C TYR A 66 -0.48 10.11 -11.23
N LEU A 67 -0.63 10.82 -10.10
CA LEU A 67 -1.85 11.56 -9.77
C LEU A 67 -2.16 12.67 -10.78
N PHE A 68 -1.14 13.35 -11.30
CA PHE A 68 -1.27 14.39 -12.31
C PHE A 68 -1.32 13.84 -13.74
N GLY A 69 -1.30 12.52 -13.93
CA GLY A 69 -1.38 11.88 -15.23
C GLY A 69 -0.13 12.04 -16.10
N ARG A 70 1.02 12.40 -15.50
CA ARG A 70 2.32 12.49 -16.19
C ARG A 70 2.92 11.11 -16.46
N ILE A 71 2.62 10.13 -15.61
CA ILE A 71 2.88 8.71 -15.85
C ILE A 71 1.58 7.89 -15.71
N THR A 72 1.52 6.80 -16.45
CA THR A 72 0.43 5.82 -16.41
C THR A 72 0.50 4.94 -15.15
N ARG A 73 -0.61 4.28 -14.82
CA ARG A 73 -0.64 3.27 -13.75
C ARG A 73 0.36 2.13 -13.99
N GLN A 74 0.57 1.75 -15.25
CA GLN A 74 1.51 0.69 -15.60
C GLN A 74 2.96 1.13 -15.38
N GLU A 75 3.30 2.37 -15.72
CA GLU A 75 4.61 2.96 -15.43
C GLU A 75 4.85 3.05 -13.92
N LEU A 76 3.87 3.52 -13.14
CA LEU A 76 3.93 3.51 -11.68
C LEU A 76 4.24 2.12 -11.12
N TYR A 77 3.63 1.07 -11.68
CA TYR A 77 3.83 -0.32 -11.24
C TYR A 77 5.18 -0.92 -11.63
N ASN A 78 5.94 -0.27 -12.51
CA ASN A 78 7.24 -0.73 -12.99
C ASN A 78 8.42 0.05 -12.36
N LEU A 79 8.15 0.97 -11.43
CA LEU A 79 9.16 1.70 -10.64
C LEU A 79 9.80 0.81 -9.57
#